data_AF-A0A1U9NPS3-F1
#
_entry.id   AF-A0A1U9NPS3-F1
#
_cell.length_a   1.000
_cell.length_b   1.000
_cell.length_c   1.000
_cell.angle_alpha   90.00
_cell.angle_beta   90.00
_cell.angle_gamma   90.00
#
_symmetry.space_group_name_H-M   'P 1'
#
loop_
_entity.id
_entity.type
_entity.pdbx_description
1 polymer ?
#
loop_
_entity_poly.entity_id
_entity_poly.type
_entity_poly.pdbx_seq_one_letter_code
_entity_poly.pdbx_strand_id
1 'polypeptide(L)'
;MREFDPKIEEMLSGYIDGELSRREHAEVQRLIQNDPDAASYVARLRKQKLLLNSMPVSDAPATTYDDVRAALEREFILDDTAHTTGEKAGRRHLLVRRFATAAIILVMLGGLTAIIMDIVMPEGGSQPLISNDFSIPEPVAMRDEPSAVAMRSRAAAPEAKAMAVAPEASPFVVRLDLATGEPISVNNFVQQQVFNHDLLENTMPTREEGRTVYKITAGVDRLKGFVGELGQAWPKAVSTKLTLVDPAASETDIFVEDADFRQVMQVVSQDDPQKRVELARVFASGGGLEGSMIASAEADVQGDMPDPGRPELASGDGRQLAAEDDPDAEQAVLILTVLKAGEGQQR
;
A
#
# COMPACT_ATOMS: atom_id res chain seq x y z
N MET A 1 -28.92 -11.29 15.94
CA MET A 1 -27.65 -11.20 15.19
C MET A 1 -27.98 -11.54 13.75
N ARG A 2 -27.68 -10.63 12.82
CA ARG A 2 -27.88 -10.90 11.41
C ARG A 2 -26.79 -11.86 10.95
N GLU A 3 -27.19 -12.96 10.33
CA GLU A 3 -26.27 -13.91 9.72
C GLU A 3 -25.81 -13.30 8.40
N PHE A 4 -24.50 -13.13 8.23
CA PHE A 4 -23.94 -12.66 6.97
C PHE A 4 -23.87 -13.83 5.99
N ASP A 5 -23.98 -13.53 4.70
CA ASP A 5 -23.66 -14.54 3.68
C ASP A 5 -22.20 -15.01 3.88
N PRO A 6 -21.93 -16.33 3.80
CA PRO A 6 -20.60 -16.88 4.08
C PRO A 6 -19.47 -16.22 3.28
N LYS A 7 -19.77 -15.79 2.05
CA LYS A 7 -18.83 -15.08 1.18
C LYS A 7 -18.46 -13.69 1.72
N ILE A 8 -19.42 -12.97 2.31
CA ILE A 8 -19.17 -11.66 2.91
C ILE A 8 -18.35 -11.84 4.19
N GLU A 9 -18.68 -12.86 4.99
CA GLU A 9 -17.93 -13.17 6.21
C GLU A 9 -16.46 -13.51 5.92
N GLU A 10 -16.19 -14.33 4.89
CA GLU A 10 -14.84 -14.61 4.41
C GLU A 10 -14.09 -13.33 4.00
N MET A 11 -14.77 -12.44 3.27
CA MET A 11 -14.19 -11.16 2.83
C MET A 11 -13.87 -10.24 4.03
N LEU A 12 -14.77 -10.14 5.01
CA LEU A 12 -14.54 -9.35 6.23
C LEU A 12 -13.43 -9.94 7.11
N SER A 13 -13.28 -11.27 7.17
CA SER A 13 -12.15 -11.91 7.85
C SER A 13 -10.83 -11.63 7.13
N GLY A 14 -10.79 -11.82 5.81
CA GLY A 14 -9.60 -11.53 4.99
C GLY A 14 -9.15 -10.07 5.07
N TYR A 15 -10.09 -9.13 5.26
CA TYR A 15 -9.79 -7.72 5.49
C TYR A 15 -9.00 -7.51 6.79
N ILE A 16 -9.32 -8.25 7.86
CA ILE A 16 -8.61 -8.17 9.15
C ILE A 16 -7.22 -8.80 9.09
N ASP A 17 -7.05 -9.85 8.29
CA ASP A 17 -5.78 -10.55 8.11
C ASP A 17 -4.87 -9.89 7.08
N GLY A 18 -5.41 -8.96 6.26
CA GLY A 18 -4.66 -8.25 5.24
C GLY A 18 -4.43 -9.06 3.96
N GLU A 19 -5.22 -10.10 3.74
CA GLU A 19 -5.07 -11.02 2.60
C GLU A 19 -5.86 -10.58 1.35
N LEU A 20 -6.70 -9.54 1.46
CA LEU A 20 -7.52 -9.07 0.35
C LEU A 20 -6.73 -8.34 -0.74
N SER A 21 -7.18 -8.47 -1.98
CA SER A 21 -6.73 -7.60 -3.07
C SER A 21 -7.20 -6.15 -2.88
N ARG A 22 -6.55 -5.19 -3.56
CA ARG A 22 -6.95 -3.77 -3.51
C ARG A 22 -8.41 -3.53 -3.89
N ARG A 23 -8.93 -4.32 -4.83
CA ARG A 23 -10.33 -4.22 -5.29
C ARG A 23 -11.30 -4.69 -4.21
N GLU A 24 -11.03 -5.84 -3.60
CA GLU A 24 -11.86 -6.39 -2.51
C GLU A 24 -11.79 -5.51 -1.26
N HIS A 25 -10.64 -4.92 -0.96
CA HIS A 25 -10.49 -3.97 0.13
C HIS A 25 -11.41 -2.75 -0.02
N ALA A 26 -11.49 -2.17 -1.23
CA ALA A 26 -12.41 -1.08 -1.52
C ALA A 26 -13.88 -1.49 -1.45
N GLU A 27 -14.21 -2.74 -1.81
CA GLU A 27 -15.56 -3.30 -1.69
C GLU A 27 -15.97 -3.47 -0.22
N VAL A 28 -15.08 -4.02 0.62
CA VAL A 28 -15.28 -4.12 2.07
C VAL A 28 -15.41 -2.74 2.71
N GLN A 29 -14.59 -1.77 2.32
CA GLN A 29 -14.67 -0.42 2.86
C GLN A 29 -16.02 0.25 2.55
N ARG A 30 -16.51 0.09 1.31
CA ARG A 30 -17.87 0.54 0.93
C ARG A 30 -18.94 -0.20 1.72
N LEU A 31 -18.76 -1.50 1.96
CA LEU A 31 -19.71 -2.30 2.75
C LEU A 31 -19.77 -1.82 4.20
N ILE A 32 -18.62 -1.54 4.82
CA ILE A 32 -18.52 -1.00 6.20
C ILE A 32 -19.18 0.38 6.31
N GLN A 33 -19.03 1.24 5.29
CA GLN A 33 -19.66 2.58 5.28
C GLN A 33 -21.19 2.52 5.14
N ASN A 34 -21.69 1.56 4.35
CA ASN A 34 -23.12 1.45 4.04
C ASN A 34 -23.90 0.57 5.02
N ASP A 35 -23.25 -0.40 5.68
CA ASP A 35 -23.89 -1.35 6.59
C ASP A 35 -23.29 -1.26 8.02
N PRO A 36 -24.03 -0.71 9.00
CA PRO A 36 -23.56 -0.61 10.38
C PRO A 36 -23.36 -1.99 11.04
N ASP A 37 -24.08 -3.03 10.60
CA ASP A 37 -23.89 -4.38 11.13
C ASP A 37 -22.50 -4.92 10.73
N ALA A 38 -22.07 -4.67 9.49
CA ALA A 38 -20.75 -5.06 8.99
C ALA A 38 -19.63 -4.32 9.74
N ALA A 39 -19.78 -3.01 9.97
CA ALA A 39 -18.85 -2.23 10.78
C ALA A 39 -18.73 -2.80 12.21
N SER A 40 -19.85 -3.17 12.83
CA SER A 40 -19.87 -3.80 14.15
C SER A 40 -19.15 -5.16 14.17
N TYR A 41 -19.28 -5.95 13.09
CA TYR A 41 -18.65 -7.26 12.97
C TYR A 41 -17.12 -7.13 12.85
N VAL A 42 -16.64 -6.23 11.99
CA VAL A 42 -15.21 -5.91 11.84
C VAL A 42 -14.62 -5.43 13.17
N ALA A 43 -15.32 -4.58 13.92
CA ALA A 43 -14.88 -4.16 15.25
C ALA A 43 -14.75 -5.33 16.24
N ARG A 44 -15.66 -6.31 16.20
CA ARG A 44 -15.57 -7.54 17.01
C ARG A 44 -14.36 -8.39 16.61
N LEU A 45 -14.12 -8.59 15.32
CA LEU A 45 -12.95 -9.33 14.84
C LEU A 45 -11.63 -8.65 15.25
N ARG A 46 -11.54 -7.32 15.12
CA ARG A 46 -10.38 -6.54 15.61
C ARG A 46 -10.15 -6.75 17.11
N LYS A 47 -11.21 -6.74 17.91
CA LYS A 47 -11.12 -7.01 19.36
C LYS A 47 -10.65 -8.43 19.65
N GLN A 48 -11.14 -9.43 18.91
CA GLN A 48 -10.68 -10.82 19.04
C GLN A 48 -9.20 -10.96 18.67
N LYS A 49 -8.76 -10.37 17.56
CA LYS A 49 -7.35 -10.33 17.16
C LYS A 49 -6.46 -9.69 18.22
N LEU A 50 -6.92 -8.58 18.82
CA LEU A 50 -6.21 -7.93 19.92
C LEU A 50 -6.07 -8.86 21.13
N LEU A 51 -7.14 -9.55 21.52
CA LEU A 51 -7.11 -10.49 22.64
C LEU A 51 -6.19 -11.68 22.37
N LEU A 52 -6.21 -12.24 21.15
CA LEU A 52 -5.30 -13.31 20.75
C LEU A 52 -3.84 -12.84 20.78
N ASN A 53 -3.56 -11.64 20.28
CA ASN A 53 -2.22 -11.05 20.31
C ASN A 53 -1.75 -10.67 21.72
N SER A 54 -2.67 -10.52 22.68
CA SER A 54 -2.34 -10.26 24.08
C SER A 54 -2.01 -11.52 24.88
N MET A 55 -2.20 -12.72 24.30
CA MET A 55 -1.82 -13.95 24.97
C MET A 55 -0.30 -13.99 25.21
N PRO A 56 0.15 -14.50 26.37
CA PRO A 56 1.57 -14.57 26.68
C PRO A 56 2.27 -15.45 25.63
N VAL A 57 3.26 -14.87 24.96
CA VAL A 57 4.11 -15.60 24.06
C VAL A 57 5.00 -16.49 24.92
N SER A 58 4.88 -17.81 24.77
CA SER A 58 5.81 -18.74 25.40
C SER A 58 7.18 -18.56 24.78
N ASP A 59 8.22 -18.43 25.60
CA ASP A 59 9.59 -18.39 25.11
C ASP A 59 9.87 -19.63 24.26
N ALA A 60 10.48 -19.41 23.09
CA ALA A 60 10.95 -20.51 22.27
C ALA A 60 12.02 -21.31 23.06
N PRO A 61 12.03 -22.66 22.95
CA PRO A 61 13.10 -23.46 23.53
C PRO A 61 14.48 -22.93 23.14
N ALA A 62 15.43 -22.92 24.08
CA ALA A 62 16.76 -22.36 23.85
C ALA A 62 17.49 -22.98 22.63
N THR A 63 17.12 -24.21 22.24
CA THR A 63 17.70 -24.90 21.09
C THR A 63 17.13 -24.45 19.75
N THR A 64 15.94 -23.83 19.69
CA THR A 64 15.26 -23.53 18.43
C THR A 64 16.07 -22.59 17.53
N TYR A 65 16.79 -21.64 18.12
CA TYR A 65 17.69 -20.77 17.36
C TYR A 65 18.83 -21.56 16.70
N ASP A 66 19.48 -22.45 17.47
CA ASP A 66 20.58 -23.27 16.98
C ASP A 66 20.10 -24.30 15.95
N ASP A 67 18.92 -24.88 16.15
CA ASP A 67 18.30 -25.83 15.23
C ASP A 67 17.97 -25.17 13.87
N VAL A 68 17.36 -23.97 13.91
CA VAL A 68 17.06 -23.19 12.69
C VAL A 68 18.35 -22.75 12.00
N ARG A 69 19.34 -22.30 12.77
CA ARG A 69 20.65 -21.93 12.23
C ARG A 69 21.36 -23.11 11.58
N ALA A 70 21.39 -24.27 12.23
CA ALA A 70 22.00 -25.48 11.67
C ALA A 70 21.26 -25.96 10.41
N ALA A 71 19.92 -25.83 10.37
CA ALA A 71 19.13 -26.13 9.18
C ALA A 71 19.46 -25.19 8.01
N LEU A 72 19.57 -23.88 8.28
CA LEU A 72 19.94 -22.88 7.27
C LEU A 72 21.40 -23.03 6.80
N GLU A 73 22.34 -23.31 7.69
CA GLU A 73 23.74 -23.58 7.33
C GLU A 73 23.84 -24.83 6.45
N ARG A 74 23.07 -25.88 6.76
CA ARG A 74 23.01 -27.10 5.94
C ARG A 74 22.39 -26.82 4.56
N GLU A 75 21.30 -26.06 4.50
CA GLU A 75 20.68 -25.67 3.23
C GLU A 75 21.66 -24.84 2.39
N PHE A 76 22.34 -23.86 2.99
CA PHE A 76 23.34 -23.04 2.32
C PHE A 76 24.53 -23.86 1.79
N ILE A 77 25.08 -24.78 2.58
CA ILE A 77 26.19 -25.65 2.15
C ILE A 77 25.76 -26.61 1.02
N LEU A 78 24.51 -27.08 1.05
CA LEU A 78 23.98 -27.94 -0.01
C LEU A 78 23.69 -27.15 -1.30
N ASP A 79 23.21 -25.90 -1.18
CA ASP A 79 22.84 -25.05 -2.32
C ASP A 79 24.08 -24.46 -3.04
N ASP A 80 25.21 -24.30 -2.34
CA ASP A 80 26.48 -23.81 -2.92
C ASP A 80 27.08 -24.80 -3.96
N THR A 81 26.68 -26.08 -3.92
CA THR A 81 27.07 -27.07 -4.94
C THR A 81 26.11 -27.15 -6.14
N ALA A 82 25.00 -26.40 -6.12
CA ALA A 82 23.96 -26.43 -7.14
C ALA A 82 23.78 -25.09 -7.90
N HIS A 83 24.76 -24.20 -7.83
CA HIS A 83 24.77 -22.99 -8.66
C HIS A 83 25.05 -23.32 -10.14
N THR A 84 23.99 -23.68 -10.88
CA THR A 84 23.68 -23.18 -12.24
C THR A 84 22.30 -23.65 -12.75
N THR A 85 21.27 -23.86 -11.93
CA THR A 85 19.87 -23.87 -12.43
C THR A 85 18.89 -23.85 -11.25
N GLY A 86 18.52 -22.67 -10.72
CA GLY A 86 17.78 -22.66 -9.45
C GLY A 86 16.73 -21.58 -9.20
N GLU A 87 16.84 -20.36 -9.73
CA GLU A 87 15.92 -19.25 -9.34
C GLU A 87 14.44 -19.45 -9.75
N LYS A 88 14.12 -20.53 -10.49
CA LYS A 88 12.73 -20.88 -10.84
C LYS A 88 12.15 -22.05 -10.03
N ALA A 89 12.91 -22.66 -9.13
CA ALA A 89 12.45 -23.85 -8.39
C ALA A 89 11.59 -23.50 -7.16
N GLY A 90 11.84 -22.38 -6.47
CA GLY A 90 11.07 -21.98 -5.29
C GLY A 90 9.58 -21.72 -5.59
N ARG A 91 9.28 -21.11 -6.75
CA ARG A 91 7.89 -20.88 -7.19
C ARG A 91 7.19 -22.16 -7.62
N ARG A 92 7.94 -23.13 -8.15
CA ARG A 92 7.42 -24.42 -8.61
C ARG A 92 7.14 -25.36 -7.43
N HIS A 93 7.97 -25.34 -6.39
CA HIS A 93 7.76 -26.17 -5.21
C HIS A 93 6.52 -25.73 -4.39
N LEU A 94 6.27 -24.42 -4.31
CA LEU A 94 5.04 -23.87 -3.72
C LEU A 94 3.78 -24.22 -4.55
N LEU A 95 3.87 -24.20 -5.89
CA LEU A 95 2.77 -24.63 -6.76
C LEU A 95 2.51 -26.14 -6.64
N VAL A 96 3.56 -26.97 -6.63
CA VAL A 96 3.40 -28.44 -6.48
C VAL A 96 2.76 -28.79 -5.13
N ARG A 97 3.10 -28.09 -4.05
CA ARG A 97 2.43 -28.30 -2.75
C ARG A 97 0.95 -27.91 -2.78
N ARG A 98 0.57 -26.85 -3.50
CA ARG A 98 -0.85 -26.48 -3.69
C ARG A 98 -1.62 -27.47 -4.58
N PHE A 99 -0.99 -28.10 -5.57
CA PHE A 99 -1.64 -29.13 -6.39
C PHE A 99 -1.71 -30.51 -5.72
N ALA A 100 -0.76 -30.84 -4.83
CA ALA A 100 -0.77 -32.11 -4.10
C ALA A 100 -1.98 -32.26 -3.16
N THR A 101 -2.42 -31.18 -2.51
CA THR A 101 -3.63 -31.18 -1.69
C THR A 101 -4.91 -31.31 -2.53
N ALA A 102 -4.96 -30.67 -3.70
CA ALA A 102 -6.09 -30.80 -4.62
C ALA A 102 -6.24 -32.22 -5.20
N ALA A 103 -5.13 -32.90 -5.46
CA ALA A 103 -5.14 -34.28 -5.98
C ALA A 103 -5.77 -35.28 -4.99
N ILE A 104 -5.52 -35.11 -3.68
CA ILE A 104 -6.10 -35.99 -2.65
C ILE A 104 -7.63 -35.85 -2.60
N ILE A 105 -8.16 -34.63 -2.73
CA ILE A 105 -9.60 -34.38 -2.76
C ILE A 105 -10.22 -35.02 -4.01
N LEU A 106 -9.58 -34.92 -5.18
CA LEU A 106 -10.04 -35.56 -6.41
C LEU A 106 -9.99 -37.09 -6.35
N VAL A 107 -8.99 -37.69 -5.70
CA VAL A 107 -8.91 -39.15 -5.50
C VAL A 107 -10.02 -39.62 -4.55
N MET A 108 -10.28 -38.89 -3.46
CA MET A 108 -11.41 -39.18 -2.56
C MET A 108 -12.76 -39.06 -3.28
N LEU A 109 -12.95 -38.00 -4.06
CA LEU A 109 -14.20 -37.77 -4.79
C LEU A 109 -14.39 -38.80 -5.91
N GLY A 110 -13.33 -39.11 -6.66
CA GLY A 110 -13.32 -40.14 -7.70
C GLY A 110 -13.57 -41.54 -7.14
N GLY A 111 -12.93 -41.89 -6.02
CA GLY A 111 -13.17 -43.16 -5.32
C GLY A 111 -14.62 -43.31 -4.85
N LEU A 112 -15.21 -42.23 -4.30
CA LEU A 112 -16.62 -42.22 -3.92
C LEU A 112 -17.54 -42.41 -5.13
N THR A 113 -17.21 -41.75 -6.25
CA THR A 113 -17.99 -41.85 -7.50
C THR A 113 -17.93 -43.26 -8.10
N ALA A 114 -16.76 -43.92 -8.05
CA ALA A 114 -16.58 -45.29 -8.51
C ALA A 114 -17.41 -46.29 -7.69
N ILE A 115 -17.44 -46.14 -6.36
CA ILE A 115 -18.27 -46.98 -5.48
C ILE A 115 -19.77 -46.78 -5.77
N ILE A 116 -20.20 -45.54 -6.03
CA ILE A 116 -21.59 -45.26 -6.40
C ILE A 116 -21.92 -45.93 -7.75
N MET A 117 -21.03 -45.86 -8.74
CA MET A 117 -21.21 -46.54 -10.03
C MET A 117 -21.30 -48.06 -9.88
N ASP A 118 -20.47 -48.67 -9.03
CA ASP A 118 -20.48 -50.12 -8.78
C ASP A 118 -21.78 -50.57 -8.09
N ILE A 119 -22.35 -49.76 -7.20
CA ILE A 119 -23.65 -50.04 -6.56
C ILE A 119 -24.81 -49.85 -7.55
N VAL A 120 -24.71 -48.87 -8.46
CA VAL A 120 -25.80 -48.51 -9.40
C VAL A 120 -25.79 -49.37 -10.67
N MET A 121 -24.66 -49.96 -11.06
CA MET A 121 -24.54 -50.88 -12.19
C MET A 121 -24.13 -52.30 -11.74
N PRO A 122 -25.04 -53.09 -11.14
CA PRO A 122 -24.81 -54.51 -11.01
C PRO A 122 -24.80 -55.16 -12.40
N GLU A 123 -23.75 -55.93 -12.67
CA GLU A 123 -23.49 -56.64 -13.92
C GLU A 123 -24.72 -57.38 -14.46
N GLY A 124 -25.36 -56.76 -15.46
CA GLY A 124 -26.30 -57.41 -16.35
C GLY A 124 -25.58 -57.89 -17.61
N GLY A 125 -25.05 -59.11 -17.54
CA GLY A 125 -24.94 -60.06 -18.65
C GLY A 125 -24.45 -59.54 -20.02
N SER A 126 -23.20 -59.83 -20.32
CA SER A 126 -22.66 -59.90 -21.68
C SER A 126 -23.44 -60.87 -22.57
N GLN A 127 -23.92 -60.40 -23.73
CA GLN A 127 -24.02 -61.21 -24.95
C GLN A 127 -23.54 -60.41 -26.17
N PRO A 128 -22.70 -60.99 -27.04
CA PRO A 128 -22.19 -60.34 -28.25
C PRO A 128 -22.95 -60.84 -29.47
N LEU A 129 -23.81 -60.01 -30.08
CA LEU A 129 -24.37 -60.35 -31.40
C LEU A 129 -24.61 -59.10 -32.27
N ILE A 130 -23.87 -59.11 -33.39
CA ILE A 130 -24.30 -58.72 -34.74
C ILE A 130 -24.34 -57.21 -35.05
N SER A 131 -23.45 -56.87 -35.98
CA SER A 131 -23.52 -55.83 -37.00
C SER A 131 -24.86 -55.10 -37.18
N ASN A 132 -24.82 -53.77 -37.14
CA ASN A 132 -25.34 -52.94 -38.25
C ASN A 132 -24.96 -51.47 -38.04
N ASP A 133 -24.17 -50.97 -38.99
CA ASP A 133 -24.49 -49.79 -39.81
C ASP A 133 -25.39 -48.73 -39.15
N PHE A 134 -24.80 -47.62 -38.71
CA PHE A 134 -25.48 -46.32 -38.81
C PHE A 134 -24.50 -45.14 -38.80
N SER A 135 -24.58 -44.39 -39.89
CA SER A 135 -23.83 -43.20 -40.28
C SER A 135 -23.76 -42.08 -39.23
N ILE A 136 -22.58 -41.45 -39.20
CA ILE A 136 -22.27 -40.18 -38.55
C ILE A 136 -22.90 -39.03 -39.35
N PRO A 137 -23.72 -38.12 -38.79
CA PRO A 137 -23.99 -36.83 -39.39
C PRO A 137 -22.92 -35.81 -38.96
N GLU A 138 -22.30 -35.17 -39.95
CA GLU A 138 -21.42 -34.01 -39.81
C GLU A 138 -22.12 -32.82 -39.13
N PRO A 139 -21.43 -32.03 -38.29
CA PRO A 139 -21.91 -30.70 -37.91
C PRO A 139 -21.70 -29.73 -39.08
N VAL A 140 -22.84 -29.29 -39.62
CA VAL A 140 -23.00 -28.27 -40.65
C VAL A 140 -22.31 -26.97 -40.27
N ALA A 141 -21.41 -26.51 -41.15
CA ALA A 141 -20.94 -25.14 -41.21
C ALA A 141 -22.10 -24.22 -41.63
N MET A 142 -22.41 -23.21 -40.82
CA MET A 142 -23.23 -22.07 -41.26
C MET A 142 -22.35 -20.82 -41.30
N ARG A 143 -21.97 -20.47 -42.53
CA ARG A 143 -21.53 -19.14 -42.94
C ARG A 143 -22.55 -18.70 -43.99
N ASP A 144 -23.11 -17.51 -43.84
CA ASP A 144 -23.10 -16.48 -44.89
C ASP A 144 -23.79 -15.19 -44.41
N GLU A 145 -23.09 -14.08 -44.67
CA GLU A 145 -23.56 -12.69 -44.64
C GLU A 145 -24.55 -12.42 -45.81
N PRO A 146 -24.83 -11.17 -46.26
CA PRO A 146 -25.02 -9.87 -45.60
C PRO A 146 -26.42 -9.29 -45.91
N SER A 147 -26.89 -8.28 -45.18
CA SER A 147 -27.95 -7.41 -45.74
C SER A 147 -27.84 -5.98 -45.25
N ALA A 148 -27.50 -5.11 -46.21
CA ALA A 148 -27.58 -3.67 -46.10
C ALA A 148 -29.04 -3.23 -46.19
N VAL A 149 -29.51 -2.47 -45.20
CA VAL A 149 -30.63 -1.54 -45.39
C VAL A 149 -30.25 -0.20 -44.76
N ALA A 150 -30.34 0.80 -45.62
CA ALA A 150 -30.01 2.18 -45.36
C ALA A 150 -31.12 2.92 -44.59
N MET A 151 -30.69 4.08 -44.07
CA MET A 151 -31.43 5.35 -43.98
C MET A 151 -32.30 5.67 -42.75
N ARG A 152 -31.94 6.84 -42.20
CA ARG A 152 -32.76 7.88 -41.52
C ARG A 152 -33.00 7.69 -40.02
N SER A 153 -32.28 8.45 -39.21
CA SER A 153 -32.83 9.72 -38.71
C SER A 153 -31.75 10.55 -38.01
N ARG A 154 -31.42 11.68 -38.65
CA ARG A 154 -30.64 12.78 -38.10
C ARG A 154 -31.58 13.59 -37.22
N ALA A 155 -31.61 13.31 -35.92
CA ALA A 155 -32.19 14.19 -34.91
C ALA A 155 -31.03 14.83 -34.15
N ALA A 156 -31.03 16.16 -34.12
CA ALA A 156 -30.02 16.99 -33.50
C ALA A 156 -29.80 16.57 -32.04
N ALA A 157 -28.60 16.07 -31.74
CA ALA A 157 -28.11 15.97 -30.38
C ALA A 157 -27.96 17.38 -29.83
N PRO A 158 -28.49 17.70 -28.64
CA PRO A 158 -28.25 18.99 -28.01
C PRO A 158 -26.75 19.14 -27.80
N GLU A 159 -26.22 20.33 -28.12
CA GLU A 159 -24.89 20.76 -27.75
C GLU A 159 -24.73 20.58 -26.24
N ALA A 160 -24.21 19.42 -25.83
CA ALA A 160 -23.74 19.19 -24.50
C ALA A 160 -22.56 20.15 -24.34
N LYS A 161 -22.83 21.31 -23.72
CA LYS A 161 -21.82 22.15 -23.08
C LYS A 161 -20.90 21.19 -22.36
N ALA A 162 -19.70 20.98 -22.91
CA ALA A 162 -18.62 20.30 -22.24
C ALA A 162 -18.38 21.12 -20.98
N MET A 163 -18.95 20.68 -19.85
CA MET A 163 -18.58 21.16 -18.55
C MET A 163 -17.09 20.87 -18.46
N ALA A 164 -16.29 21.93 -18.53
CA ALA A 164 -14.87 21.85 -18.30
C ALA A 164 -14.70 21.20 -16.92
N VAL A 165 -14.34 19.92 -16.93
CA VAL A 165 -13.92 19.20 -15.73
C VAL A 165 -12.74 20.00 -15.21
N ALA A 166 -12.91 20.63 -14.04
CA ALA A 166 -11.85 21.39 -13.41
C ALA A 166 -10.63 20.47 -13.33
N PRO A 167 -9.44 20.92 -13.75
CA PRO A 167 -8.25 20.10 -13.71
C PRO A 167 -8.04 19.64 -12.27
N GLU A 168 -8.13 18.32 -12.03
CA GLU A 168 -7.84 17.73 -10.74
C GLU A 168 -6.41 18.16 -10.37
N ALA A 169 -6.29 18.86 -9.24
CA ALA A 169 -5.00 19.34 -8.76
C ALA A 169 -4.08 18.13 -8.58
N SER A 170 -3.01 18.08 -9.37
CA SER A 170 -2.05 16.98 -9.30
C SER A 170 -1.38 17.01 -7.92
N PRO A 171 -1.30 15.88 -7.21
CA PRO A 171 -0.74 15.84 -5.88
C PRO A 171 0.73 16.24 -5.93
N PHE A 172 1.13 17.05 -4.95
CA PHE A 172 2.50 17.47 -4.79
C PHE A 172 3.37 16.29 -4.34
N VAL A 173 4.54 16.09 -4.96
CA VAL A 173 5.43 14.95 -4.66
C VAL A 173 6.79 15.43 -4.16
N VAL A 174 7.16 14.99 -2.96
CA VAL A 174 8.48 15.21 -2.35
C VAL A 174 9.19 13.89 -2.22
N ARG A 175 10.46 13.82 -2.62
CA ARG A 175 11.35 12.72 -2.25
C ARG A 175 12.41 13.21 -1.28
N LEU A 176 12.53 12.53 -0.15
CA LEU A 176 13.53 12.81 0.87
C LEU A 176 14.39 11.56 1.04
N ASP A 177 15.66 11.65 0.69
CA ASP A 177 16.62 10.57 0.87
C ASP A 177 17.51 10.87 2.08
N LEU A 178 17.49 9.99 3.09
CA LEU A 178 18.27 10.05 4.31
C LEU A 178 19.31 8.93 4.31
N ALA A 179 20.59 9.27 4.11
CA ALA A 179 21.69 8.32 4.28
C ALA A 179 22.13 8.30 5.75
N THR A 180 22.16 7.14 6.39
CA THR A 180 22.47 6.99 7.82
C THR A 180 23.40 5.82 8.11
N GLY A 181 24.27 5.96 9.11
CA GLY A 181 25.07 4.84 9.65
C GLY A 181 24.26 3.86 10.49
N GLU A 182 23.05 4.23 10.92
CA GLU A 182 22.18 3.43 11.79
C GLU A 182 20.80 3.17 11.14
N PRO A 183 20.74 2.49 9.97
CA PRO A 183 19.50 2.36 9.20
C PRO A 183 18.39 1.65 9.99
N ILE A 184 18.73 0.71 10.87
CA ILE A 184 17.75 0.01 11.72
C ILE A 184 17.09 0.98 12.71
N SER A 185 17.89 1.84 13.36
CA SER A 185 17.37 2.80 14.35
C SER A 185 16.48 3.85 13.69
N VAL A 186 16.91 4.39 12.55
CA VAL A 186 16.13 5.38 11.78
C VAL A 186 14.85 4.74 11.23
N ASN A 187 14.91 3.53 10.67
CA ASN A 187 13.72 2.84 10.17
C ASN A 187 12.68 2.56 11.26
N ASN A 188 13.11 2.10 12.44
CA ASN A 188 12.20 1.88 13.57
C ASN A 188 11.56 3.19 14.02
N PHE A 189 12.33 4.28 14.06
CA PHE A 189 11.81 5.60 14.38
C PHE A 189 10.78 6.06 13.34
N VAL A 190 11.08 5.95 12.04
CA VAL A 190 10.14 6.29 10.96
C VAL A 190 8.85 5.48 11.08
N GLN A 191 8.94 4.17 11.32
CA GLN A 191 7.75 3.32 11.52
C GLN A 191 6.92 3.76 12.73
N GLN A 192 7.58 4.12 13.82
CA GLN A 192 6.90 4.64 15.00
C GLN A 192 6.19 5.97 14.70
N GLN A 193 6.80 6.88 13.93
CA GLN A 193 6.15 8.13 13.55
C GLN A 193 4.99 7.91 12.57
N VAL A 194 5.13 6.99 11.61
CA VAL A 194 4.02 6.59 10.74
C VAL A 194 2.83 6.09 11.57
N PHE A 195 3.08 5.31 12.63
CA PHE A 195 2.06 4.86 13.56
C PHE A 195 1.44 6.02 14.37
N ASN A 196 2.27 6.88 14.96
CA ASN A 196 1.81 7.98 15.82
C ASN A 196 0.94 9.01 15.09
N HIS A 197 1.18 9.21 13.79
CA HIS A 197 0.42 10.14 12.96
C HIS A 197 -0.76 9.48 12.22
N ASP A 198 -1.11 8.23 12.56
CA ASP A 198 -2.17 7.46 11.93
C ASP A 198 -2.03 7.36 10.39
N LEU A 199 -0.78 7.22 9.93
CA LEU A 199 -0.44 7.16 8.50
C LEU A 199 -0.31 5.73 7.99
N LEU A 200 -0.67 4.72 8.79
CA LEU A 200 -0.53 3.30 8.44
C LEU A 200 -1.30 2.93 7.17
N GLU A 201 -2.54 3.41 7.03
CA GLU A 201 -3.38 3.10 5.86
C GLU A 201 -2.84 3.76 4.58
N ASN A 202 -2.06 4.82 4.74
CA ASN A 202 -1.54 5.62 3.65
C ASN A 202 -0.02 5.44 3.41
N THR A 203 0.59 4.45 4.06
CA THR A 203 2.02 4.20 3.95
C THR A 203 2.29 2.79 3.43
N MET A 204 3.05 2.69 2.34
CA MET A 204 3.50 1.40 1.80
C MET A 204 5.03 1.30 1.93
N PRO A 205 5.55 0.60 2.96
CA PRO A 205 6.99 0.40 3.10
C PRO A 205 7.49 -0.67 2.12
N THR A 206 8.52 -0.34 1.34
CA THR A 206 9.23 -1.25 0.45
C THR A 206 10.66 -1.41 0.95
N ARG A 207 11.03 -2.64 1.33
CA ARG A 207 12.38 -2.98 1.79
C ARG A 207 13.17 -3.57 0.63
N GLU A 208 14.34 -3.02 0.38
CA GLU A 208 15.32 -3.53 -0.57
C GLU A 208 16.67 -3.70 0.13
N GLU A 209 17.62 -4.39 -0.50
CA GLU A 209 18.96 -4.56 0.07
C GLU A 209 19.63 -3.18 0.27
N GLY A 210 19.93 -2.84 1.52
CA GLY A 210 20.59 -1.56 1.86
C GLY A 210 19.68 -0.33 1.94
N ARG A 211 18.40 -0.43 1.56
CA ARG A 211 17.47 0.72 1.57
C ARG A 211 16.03 0.39 1.94
N THR A 212 15.35 1.33 2.57
CA THR A 212 13.91 1.23 2.84
C THR A 212 13.21 2.46 2.29
N VAL A 213 12.21 2.26 1.43
CA VAL A 213 11.42 3.32 0.81
C VAL A 213 10.04 3.34 1.44
N TYR A 214 9.65 4.48 1.99
CA TYR A 214 8.31 4.73 2.51
C TYR A 214 7.60 5.66 1.54
N LYS A 215 6.52 5.19 0.91
CA LYS A 215 5.61 6.05 0.17
C LYS A 215 4.43 6.41 1.06
N ILE A 216 4.35 7.67 1.48
CA ILE A 216 3.34 8.21 2.40
C ILE A 216 2.47 9.19 1.63
N THR A 217 1.16 8.98 1.61
CA THR A 217 0.18 9.91 1.02
C THR A 217 -0.66 10.55 2.13
N ALA A 218 -0.64 11.86 2.31
CA ALA A 218 -1.40 12.51 3.37
C ALA A 218 -1.72 13.96 3.03
N GLY A 219 -2.65 14.59 3.77
CA GLY A 219 -2.82 16.04 3.74
C GLY A 219 -1.55 16.75 4.22
N VAL A 220 -1.34 17.97 3.71
CA VAL A 220 -0.12 18.77 4.00
C VAL A 220 0.12 18.95 5.50
N ASP A 221 -0.92 19.17 6.30
CA ASP A 221 -0.79 19.35 7.76
C ASP A 221 -0.29 18.09 8.48
N ARG A 222 -0.84 16.92 8.14
CA ARG A 222 -0.38 15.65 8.71
C ARG A 222 1.06 15.37 8.29
N LEU A 223 1.39 15.68 7.03
CA LEU A 223 2.75 15.52 6.52
C LEU A 223 3.73 16.46 7.22
N LYS A 224 3.34 17.71 7.47
CA LYS A 224 4.13 18.69 8.21
C LYS A 224 4.39 18.23 9.64
N GLY A 225 3.38 17.69 10.32
CA GLY A 225 3.55 17.07 11.64
C GLY A 225 4.55 15.91 11.61
N PHE A 226 4.37 14.99 10.66
CA PHE A 226 5.27 13.85 10.48
C PHE A 226 6.72 14.26 10.19
N VAL A 227 6.93 15.18 9.25
CA VAL A 227 8.26 15.72 8.94
C VAL A 227 8.82 16.46 10.15
N GLY A 228 7.99 17.10 10.97
CA GLY A 228 8.41 17.77 12.22
C GLY A 228 9.08 16.81 13.19
N GLU A 229 8.46 15.64 13.41
CA GLU A 229 9.00 14.61 14.28
C GLU A 229 10.25 13.92 13.71
N LEU A 230 10.42 13.88 12.37
CA LEU A 230 11.65 13.40 11.74
C LEU A 230 12.90 14.19 12.16
N GLY A 231 12.74 15.41 12.68
CA GLY A 231 13.84 16.20 13.24
C GLY A 231 14.65 15.46 14.32
N GLN A 232 14.03 14.54 15.07
CA GLN A 232 14.72 13.74 16.09
C GLN A 232 15.67 12.69 15.48
N ALA A 233 15.39 12.23 14.26
CA ALA A 233 16.25 11.27 13.54
C ALA A 233 17.33 11.97 12.70
N TRP A 234 17.19 13.27 12.44
CA TRP A 234 18.11 14.04 11.60
C TRP A 234 19.59 13.98 12.03
N PRO A 235 19.94 14.05 13.33
CA PRO A 235 21.34 13.95 13.77
C PRO A 235 22.01 12.62 13.43
N LYS A 236 21.23 11.58 13.11
CA LYS A 236 21.74 10.26 12.69
C LYS A 236 21.93 10.16 11.18
N ALA A 237 21.48 11.16 10.41
CA ALA A 237 21.70 11.23 8.98
C ALA A 237 23.10 11.78 8.69
N VAL A 238 23.84 11.06 7.86
CA VAL A 238 25.16 11.41 7.34
C VAL A 238 25.04 12.34 6.13
N SER A 239 24.05 12.10 5.28
CA SER A 239 23.72 12.97 4.14
C SER A 239 22.22 12.95 3.90
N THR A 240 21.71 14.06 3.38
CA THR A 240 20.29 14.29 3.15
C THR A 240 20.11 14.90 1.77
N LYS A 241 19.17 14.36 0.99
CA LYS A 241 18.86 14.87 -0.35
C LYS A 241 17.37 15.08 -0.46
N LEU A 242 16.96 16.30 -0.75
CA LEU A 242 15.56 16.64 -1.03
C LEU A 242 15.40 16.76 -2.55
N THR A 243 14.43 16.05 -3.11
CA THR A 243 14.01 16.19 -4.51
C THR A 243 12.55 16.64 -4.55
N LEU A 244 12.28 17.77 -5.19
CA LEU A 244 10.93 18.21 -5.49
C LEU A 244 10.57 17.76 -6.90
N VAL A 245 9.49 16.98 -7.03
CA VAL A 245 8.95 16.55 -8.32
C VAL A 245 7.74 17.43 -8.63
N ASP A 246 7.91 18.35 -9.59
CA ASP A 246 6.84 19.24 -10.03
C ASP A 246 6.04 18.54 -11.15
N PRO A 247 4.76 18.17 -10.91
CA PRO A 247 3.95 17.51 -11.92
C PRO A 247 3.61 18.45 -13.09
N ALA A 248 3.65 19.77 -12.91
CA ALA A 248 3.32 20.76 -13.93
C ALA A 248 4.53 21.13 -14.80
N ALA A 249 5.75 21.07 -14.26
CA ALA A 249 6.98 21.35 -15.00
C ALA A 249 7.58 20.05 -15.55
N SER A 250 7.33 19.77 -16.82
CA SER A 250 7.66 18.49 -17.46
C SER A 250 9.15 18.12 -17.55
N GLU A 251 10.10 18.95 -17.09
CA GLU A 251 11.51 18.74 -17.48
C GLU A 251 12.59 18.82 -16.40
N THR A 252 12.33 19.28 -15.16
CA THR A 252 13.42 19.29 -14.16
C THR A 252 12.91 19.12 -12.74
N ASP A 253 13.16 17.93 -12.18
CA ASP A 253 13.21 17.70 -10.74
C ASP A 253 14.20 18.69 -10.10
N ILE A 254 13.81 19.29 -8.97
CA ILE A 254 14.68 20.22 -8.24
C ILE A 254 15.39 19.45 -7.15
N PHE A 255 16.72 19.44 -7.17
CA PHE A 255 17.57 18.74 -6.22
C PHE A 255 18.21 19.72 -5.24
N VAL A 256 18.00 19.50 -3.95
CA VAL A 256 18.71 20.18 -2.87
C VAL A 256 19.62 19.15 -2.19
N GLU A 257 20.92 19.29 -2.42
CA GLU A 257 21.94 18.46 -1.77
C GLU A 257 22.22 18.99 -0.35
N ASP A 258 22.49 18.06 0.57
CA ASP A 258 22.76 18.33 1.98
C ASP A 258 21.72 19.24 2.65
N ALA A 259 20.46 18.96 2.39
CA ALA A 259 19.33 19.76 2.88
C ALA A 259 19.22 19.74 4.41
N ASP A 260 19.32 20.90 5.05
CA ASP A 260 19.09 21.01 6.50
C ASP A 260 17.62 20.73 6.85
N PHE A 261 17.38 20.23 8.06
CA PHE A 261 16.04 19.98 8.58
C PHE A 261 15.14 21.22 8.45
N ARG A 262 15.67 22.41 8.72
CA ARG A 262 14.93 23.67 8.60
C ARG A 262 14.53 23.96 7.15
N GLN A 263 15.39 23.67 6.19
CA GLN A 263 15.11 23.87 4.76
C GLN A 263 13.99 22.93 4.32
N VAL A 264 14.09 21.64 4.67
CA VAL A 264 13.04 20.65 4.37
C VAL A 264 11.70 21.06 4.99
N MET A 265 11.71 21.50 6.24
CA MET A 265 10.52 21.97 6.93
C MET A 265 9.89 23.20 6.26
N GLN A 266 10.71 24.16 5.83
CA GLN A 266 10.22 25.36 5.14
C GLN A 266 9.61 25.05 3.78
N VAL A 267 10.19 24.11 3.02
CA VAL A 267 9.60 23.65 1.75
C VAL A 267 8.27 22.94 2.02
N VAL A 268 8.23 21.98 2.95
CA VAL A 268 7.01 21.20 3.22
C VAL A 268 5.90 22.05 3.83
N SER A 269 6.23 23.09 4.60
CA SER A 269 5.26 23.97 5.25
C SER A 269 4.71 25.09 4.35
N GLN A 270 5.16 25.23 3.11
CA GLN A 270 4.70 26.29 2.23
C GLN A 270 3.37 25.90 1.58
N ASP A 271 2.30 26.63 1.86
CA ASP A 271 0.95 26.33 1.36
C ASP A 271 0.82 26.60 -0.15
N ASP A 272 1.56 27.59 -0.66
CA ASP A 272 1.54 27.96 -2.08
C ASP A 272 2.51 27.10 -2.90
N PRO A 273 2.02 26.28 -3.86
CA PRO A 273 2.86 25.42 -4.69
C PRO A 273 3.95 26.18 -5.46
N GLN A 274 3.67 27.40 -5.94
CA GLN A 274 4.64 28.19 -6.69
C GLN A 274 5.79 28.67 -5.79
N LYS A 275 5.45 29.18 -4.61
CA LYS A 275 6.46 29.60 -3.62
C LYS A 275 7.27 28.42 -3.11
N ARG A 276 6.67 27.24 -3.04
CA ARG A 276 7.34 25.99 -2.63
C ARG A 276 8.45 25.61 -3.61
N VAL A 277 8.14 25.66 -4.91
CA VAL A 277 9.10 25.45 -6.00
C VAL A 277 10.19 26.52 -5.99
N GLU A 278 9.83 27.80 -5.81
CA GLU A 278 10.78 28.90 -5.72
C GLU A 278 11.76 28.73 -4.56
N LEU A 279 11.26 28.42 -3.34
CA LEU A 279 12.09 28.15 -2.18
C LEU A 279 13.05 26.97 -2.40
N ALA A 280 12.56 25.87 -2.98
CA ALA A 280 13.41 24.73 -3.31
C ALA A 280 14.50 25.10 -4.31
N ARG A 281 14.22 25.95 -5.31
CA ARG A 281 15.24 26.46 -6.25
C ARG A 281 16.28 27.33 -5.55
N VAL A 282 15.85 28.19 -4.62
CA VAL A 282 16.77 29.01 -3.81
C VAL A 282 17.71 28.11 -3.02
N PHE A 283 17.21 27.07 -2.36
CA PHE A 283 18.06 26.12 -1.62
C PHE A 283 18.97 25.30 -2.55
N ALA A 284 18.47 24.85 -3.69
CA ALA A 284 19.26 24.12 -4.69
C ALA A 284 20.44 24.94 -5.23
N SER A 285 20.28 26.27 -5.33
CA SER A 285 21.34 27.16 -5.80
C SER A 285 22.48 27.40 -4.80
N GLY A 286 22.42 26.79 -3.60
CA GLY A 286 23.41 27.02 -2.54
C GLY A 286 23.24 28.36 -1.83
N GLY A 287 22.10 29.05 -2.07
CA GLY A 287 21.71 30.25 -1.36
C GLY A 287 21.32 29.91 0.08
N GLY A 288 22.31 29.66 0.94
CA GLY A 288 22.10 29.56 2.37
C GLY A 288 21.36 30.79 2.89
N LEU A 289 20.30 30.58 3.67
CA LEU A 289 19.43 31.64 4.18
C LEU A 289 20.09 32.62 5.16
N GLU A 290 21.41 32.54 5.39
CA GLU A 290 22.13 33.49 6.25
C GLU A 290 21.99 34.95 5.79
N GLY A 291 21.51 35.22 4.57
CA GLY A 291 21.23 36.57 4.06
C GLY A 291 19.77 36.94 3.79
N SER A 292 18.79 36.02 3.91
CA SER A 292 17.39 36.29 3.51
C SER A 292 16.45 36.34 4.72
N MET A 293 16.87 37.07 5.75
CA MET A 293 15.99 37.46 6.85
C MET A 293 15.22 38.74 6.48
N ILE A 294 13.89 38.68 6.61
CA ILE A 294 13.01 39.81 6.95
C ILE A 294 12.74 40.83 5.81
N ALA A 295 11.95 40.48 4.79
CA ALA A 295 11.40 41.50 3.89
C ALA A 295 9.91 41.37 3.53
N SER A 296 9.20 40.27 3.84
CA SER A 296 7.84 40.11 3.28
C SER A 296 6.74 39.64 4.23
N ALA A 297 6.92 39.63 5.56
CA ALA A 297 5.86 39.16 6.48
C ALA A 297 5.69 39.95 7.79
N GLU A 298 6.27 41.15 7.93
CA GLU A 298 5.98 42.07 9.06
C GLU A 298 5.26 43.36 8.61
N ALA A 299 4.64 43.37 7.43
CA ALA A 299 3.63 44.37 7.11
C ALA A 299 2.27 43.79 7.50
N ASP A 300 1.64 44.40 8.52
CA ASP A 300 0.20 44.35 8.82
C ASP A 300 -0.31 43.52 10.02
N VAL A 301 0.46 43.42 11.11
CA VAL A 301 -0.10 43.14 12.46
C VAL A 301 0.42 44.16 13.47
N GLN A 302 0.07 45.43 13.27
CA GLN A 302 0.11 46.46 14.30
C GLN A 302 -1.32 46.71 14.78
N GLY A 303 -1.88 45.74 15.49
CA GLY A 303 -3.24 45.81 16.02
C GLY A 303 -3.34 45.10 17.37
N ASP A 304 -3.51 45.90 18.42
CA ASP A 304 -3.98 45.55 19.77
C ASP A 304 -3.25 44.42 20.53
N MET A 305 -2.40 44.84 21.46
CA MET A 305 -1.79 44.00 22.49
C MET A 305 -2.86 43.68 23.56
N PRO A 306 -3.34 42.44 23.71
CA PRO A 306 -4.27 42.10 24.76
C PRO A 306 -3.53 41.87 26.10
N ASP A 307 -4.15 42.38 27.13
CA ASP A 307 -3.86 42.34 28.57
C ASP A 307 -3.33 40.98 29.08
N PRO A 308 -2.20 40.92 29.82
CA PRO A 308 -1.69 39.69 30.43
C PRO A 308 -2.54 39.27 31.64
N GLY A 309 -3.71 38.70 31.37
CA GLY A 309 -4.66 38.21 32.37
C GLY A 309 -4.60 36.69 32.58
N ARG A 310 -4.05 36.29 33.73
CA ARG A 310 -4.27 35.06 34.52
C ARG A 310 -3.62 33.74 34.04
N PRO A 311 -2.89 33.04 34.94
CA PRO A 311 -2.50 31.65 34.73
C PRO A 311 -3.70 30.73 34.94
N GLU A 312 -4.21 30.11 33.88
CA GLU A 312 -5.11 28.96 33.97
C GLU A 312 -4.31 27.68 34.28
N LEU A 313 -4.55 27.14 35.46
CA LEU A 313 -4.14 25.79 35.88
C LEU A 313 -5.36 24.86 35.70
N ALA A 314 -5.38 24.06 34.65
CA ALA A 314 -6.16 22.83 34.53
C ALA A 314 -5.63 22.02 33.34
N SER A 315 -5.13 20.79 33.55
CA SER A 315 -5.94 19.57 33.37
C SER A 315 -6.34 19.42 31.90
N GLY A 316 -5.64 18.65 31.08
CA GLY A 316 -5.65 17.18 31.12
C GLY A 316 -6.30 16.70 29.82
N ASP A 317 -5.67 15.71 29.19
CA ASP A 317 -6.14 14.98 28.00
C ASP A 317 -6.00 15.70 26.64
N GLY A 318 -4.75 15.79 26.16
CA GLY A 318 -4.40 16.18 24.79
C GLY A 318 -4.66 15.06 23.78
N ARG A 319 -5.86 14.50 23.76
CA ARG A 319 -6.33 13.76 22.58
C ARG A 319 -6.71 14.79 21.53
N GLN A 320 -5.76 15.05 20.63
CA GLN A 320 -6.03 15.72 19.36
C GLN A 320 -7.25 15.03 18.73
N LEU A 321 -8.39 15.72 18.76
CA LEU A 321 -9.60 15.32 18.07
C LEU A 321 -9.18 15.07 16.62
N ALA A 322 -9.43 13.86 16.14
CA ALA A 322 -9.24 13.51 14.74
C ALA A 322 -10.00 14.54 13.91
N ALA A 323 -9.27 15.49 13.32
CA ALA A 323 -9.83 16.44 12.39
C ALA A 323 -10.45 15.60 11.27
N GLU A 324 -11.77 15.72 11.09
CA GLU A 324 -12.47 15.10 9.97
C GLU A 324 -11.69 15.46 8.70
N ASP A 325 -11.29 14.44 7.94
CA ASP A 325 -10.55 14.61 6.68
C ASP A 325 -11.43 15.45 5.74
N ASP A 326 -11.08 16.73 5.60
CA ASP A 326 -11.65 17.59 4.57
C ASP A 326 -11.28 16.98 3.22
N PRO A 327 -12.25 16.45 2.45
CA PRO A 327 -11.96 15.75 1.20
C PRO A 327 -11.35 16.67 0.14
N ASP A 328 -11.42 17.99 0.34
CA ASP A 328 -10.87 19.00 -0.57
C ASP A 328 -9.46 19.45 -0.16
N ALA A 329 -8.89 18.94 0.94
CA ALA A 329 -7.54 19.27 1.35
C ALA A 329 -6.49 18.77 0.34
N GLU A 330 -5.53 19.63 -0.01
CA GLU A 330 -4.43 19.32 -0.93
C GLU A 330 -3.68 18.07 -0.46
N GLN A 331 -3.70 17.02 -1.29
CA GLN A 331 -2.96 15.79 -1.01
C GLN A 331 -1.49 15.94 -1.41
N ALA A 332 -0.60 15.54 -0.51
CA ALA A 332 0.83 15.48 -0.73
C ALA A 332 1.32 14.02 -0.64
N VAL A 333 2.32 13.70 -1.46
CA VAL A 333 2.99 12.40 -1.47
C VAL A 333 4.45 12.61 -1.06
N LEU A 334 4.85 12.02 0.06
CA LEU A 334 6.24 11.95 0.50
C LEU A 334 6.82 10.57 0.21
N ILE A 335 7.93 10.54 -0.52
CA ILE A 335 8.74 9.36 -0.78
C ILE A 335 9.99 9.49 0.10
N LEU A 336 9.99 8.84 1.25
CA LEU A 336 11.11 8.85 2.18
C LEU A 336 11.98 7.61 1.96
N THR A 337 13.24 7.80 1.56
CA THR A 337 14.20 6.71 1.41
C THR A 337 15.21 6.75 2.56
N VAL A 338 15.32 5.68 3.33
CA VAL A 338 16.39 5.49 4.31
C VAL A 338 17.47 4.61 3.68
N LEU A 339 18.67 5.17 3.49
CA LEU A 339 19.81 4.52 2.85
C LEU A 339 20.87 4.20 3.92
N LYS A 340 21.53 3.04 3.79
CA LYS A 340 22.72 2.73 4.59
C LYS A 340 23.91 3.57 4.09
N ALA A 341 24.57 4.30 4.99
CA ALA A 341 25.75 5.09 4.67
C ALA A 341 26.87 4.18 4.13
N GLY A 342 27.46 4.56 3.00
CA GLY A 342 28.53 3.82 2.32
C GLY A 342 28.12 3.09 1.03
N GLU A 343 26.83 2.84 0.79
CA GLU A 343 26.35 2.21 -0.46
C GLU A 343 25.90 3.24 -1.52
N GLY A 344 25.70 4.50 -1.13
CA GLY A 344 25.09 5.54 -1.98
C GLY A 344 26.03 6.37 -2.86
N GLN A 345 27.36 6.22 -2.76
CA GLN A 345 28.31 7.14 -3.41
C GLN A 345 28.80 6.67 -4.80
N GLN A 346 28.25 5.58 -5.34
CA GLN A 346 28.66 5.01 -6.64
C GLN A 346 27.62 5.14 -7.77
N ARG A 347 26.61 6.00 -7.64
CA ARG A 347 25.60 6.21 -8.69
C ARG A 347 25.57 7.61 -9.24
#